data_AF-A0A4Y3K783-F1
#
_entry.id   AF-A0A4Y3K783-F1
#
_cell.length_a   1.000
_cell.length_b   1.000
_cell.length_c   1.000
_cell.angle_alpha   90.00
_cell.angle_beta   90.00
_cell.angle_gamma   90.00
#
_symmetry.space_group_name_H-M   'P 1'
#
loop_
_entity.id
_entity.type
_entity.pdbx_description
1 polymer ?
#
loop_
_entity_poly.entity_id
_entity_poly.type
_entity_poly.pdbx_seq_one_letter_code
_entity_poly.pdbx_strand_id
1 'polypeptide(L)'
;MSAQLLDIATAARAGAKTWKRGRTTWDEVCSWAAEPRDGGKDGPGYVLGKLSSPRRTKETIVSRGVLTLDADHLTPATRDALLVRVRALGCAVVVHSTYRSTPQAPRLRLLVLASRPVTPEEYRALVRWLMEQLGADHPGPHA
;
A
#
# COMPACT_ATOMS: atom_id res chain seq x y z
N MET A 1 9.74 -20.80 7.15
CA MET A 1 10.27 -19.42 6.99
C MET A 1 9.77 -18.61 8.17
N SER A 2 10.64 -17.83 8.83
CA SER A 2 10.21 -16.97 9.95
C SER A 2 9.32 -15.84 9.40
N ALA A 3 8.19 -15.56 10.06
CA ALA A 3 7.28 -14.50 9.63
C ALA A 3 7.98 -13.13 9.74
N GLN A 4 8.06 -12.39 8.63
CA GLN A 4 8.66 -11.05 8.63
C GLN A 4 7.80 -10.10 9.47
N LEU A 5 8.36 -9.60 10.57
CA LEU A 5 7.70 -8.65 11.44
C LEU A 5 7.83 -7.22 10.90
N LEU A 6 6.70 -6.57 10.67
CA LEU A 6 6.58 -5.23 10.09
C LEU A 6 6.17 -4.20 11.15
N ASP A 7 6.70 -2.98 11.05
CA ASP A 7 6.13 -1.83 11.77
C ASP A 7 4.82 -1.42 11.09
N ILE A 8 3.82 -1.07 11.92
CA ILE A 8 2.56 -0.52 11.46
C ILE A 8 2.12 0.64 12.34
N ALA A 9 1.46 1.63 11.75
CA ALA A 9 0.66 2.60 12.47
C ALA A 9 -0.78 2.55 11.96
N THR A 10 -1.76 2.51 12.88
CA THR A 10 -3.19 2.45 12.55
C THR A 10 -3.96 3.60 13.19
N ALA A 11 -5.05 4.01 12.57
CA ALA A 11 -5.98 4.99 13.11
C ALA A 11 -7.42 4.65 12.73
N ALA A 12 -8.39 5.12 13.52
CA ALA A 12 -9.82 4.92 13.25
C ALA A 12 -10.28 5.53 11.91
N ARG A 13 -9.55 6.55 11.42
CA ARG A 13 -9.76 7.18 10.10
C ARG A 13 -8.44 7.72 9.55
N ALA A 14 -8.31 7.81 8.23
CA ALA A 14 -7.11 8.30 7.56
C ALA A 14 -6.67 9.72 8.00
N GLY A 15 -7.62 10.57 8.39
CA GLY A 15 -7.37 11.94 8.85
C GLY A 15 -7.19 12.10 10.37
N ALA A 16 -6.99 11.02 11.13
CA ALA A 16 -6.85 11.11 12.59
C ALA A 16 -5.56 11.85 12.99
N LYS A 17 -5.64 12.62 14.09
CA LYS A 17 -4.48 13.33 14.67
C LYS A 17 -3.52 12.37 15.38
N THR A 18 -4.03 11.27 15.91
CA THR A 18 -3.29 10.29 16.71
C THR A 18 -3.39 8.91 16.06
N TRP A 19 -2.23 8.27 15.93
CA TRP A 19 -2.04 6.95 15.33
C TRP A 19 -1.41 6.01 16.35
N LYS A 20 -1.99 4.82 16.46
CA LYS A 20 -1.47 3.74 17.31
C LYS A 20 -0.35 3.04 16.55
N ARG A 21 0.87 3.08 17.09
CA ARG A 21 2.02 2.32 16.57
C ARG A 21 1.96 0.89 17.09
N GLY A 22 2.40 -0.06 16.29
CA GLY A 22 2.42 -1.48 16.62
C GLY A 22 3.29 -2.27 15.66
N ARG A 23 3.15 -3.59 15.74
CA ARG A 23 3.81 -4.56 14.86
C ARG A 23 2.75 -5.46 14.26
N THR A 24 3.01 -5.95 13.05
CA THR A 24 2.15 -6.89 12.32
C THR A 24 3.02 -7.83 11.49
N THR A 25 2.44 -8.88 10.92
CA THR A 25 3.11 -9.78 9.97
C THR A 25 2.60 -9.54 8.55
N TRP A 26 3.35 -10.00 7.55
CA TRP A 26 2.88 -9.96 6.16
C TRP A 26 1.58 -10.77 5.96
N ASP A 27 1.44 -11.92 6.62
CA ASP A 27 0.24 -12.75 6.52
C ASP A 27 -1.01 -12.04 7.05
N GLU A 28 -0.88 -11.29 8.15
CA GLU A 28 -1.96 -10.43 8.66
C GLU A 28 -2.33 -9.34 7.66
N VAL A 29 -1.35 -8.68 7.03
CA VAL A 29 -1.59 -7.68 5.99
C VAL A 29 -2.33 -8.29 4.80
N CYS A 30 -1.93 -9.48 4.35
CA CYS A 30 -2.61 -10.21 3.28
C CYS A 30 -4.06 -10.55 3.66
N SER A 31 -4.29 -11.03 4.89
CA SER A 31 -5.64 -11.34 5.38
C SER A 31 -6.55 -10.12 5.36
N TRP A 32 -6.09 -8.96 5.85
CA TRP A 32 -6.91 -7.73 5.86
C TRP A 32 -7.14 -7.15 4.48
N ALA A 33 -6.20 -7.34 3.56
CA ALA A 33 -6.33 -6.88 2.17
C ALA A 33 -7.28 -7.77 1.36
N ALA A 34 -7.36 -9.07 1.65
CA ALA A 34 -8.29 -10.00 1.02
C ALA A 34 -9.74 -9.77 1.46
N GLU A 35 -9.93 -9.35 2.71
CA GLU A 35 -11.23 -9.01 3.28
C GLU A 35 -11.22 -7.55 3.75
N PRO A 36 -11.24 -6.58 2.81
CA PRO A 36 -11.26 -5.18 3.20
C PRO A 36 -12.54 -4.93 4.01
N ARG A 37 -12.37 -4.73 5.32
CA ARG A 37 -13.47 -4.37 6.22
C ARG A 37 -14.20 -3.17 5.64
N ASP A 38 -15.54 -3.18 5.70
CA ASP A 38 -16.42 -2.06 5.32
C ASP A 38 -16.15 -0.83 6.20
N GLY A 39 -15.03 -0.17 5.96
CA GLY A 39 -14.79 1.20 6.34
C GLY A 39 -15.21 2.00 5.14
N GLY A 40 -16.35 2.71 5.24
CA GLY A 40 -16.80 3.63 4.19
C GLY A 40 -15.72 4.65 3.80
N LYS A 41 -16.08 5.64 2.99
CA LYS A 41 -15.16 6.75 2.66
C LYS A 41 -14.55 7.32 3.95
N ASP A 42 -13.21 7.39 4.01
CA ASP A 42 -12.42 7.80 5.17
C ASP A 42 -12.36 6.79 6.35
N GLY A 43 -12.57 5.50 6.06
CA GLY A 43 -12.42 4.39 7.00
C GLY A 43 -11.02 4.24 7.63
N PRO A 44 -10.80 3.15 8.39
CA PRO A 44 -9.57 2.94 9.16
C PRO A 44 -8.31 3.17 8.33
N GLY A 45 -7.44 4.04 8.83
CA GLY A 45 -6.16 4.36 8.19
C GLY A 45 -5.07 3.42 8.67
N TYR A 46 -4.17 3.01 7.77
CA TYR A 46 -2.95 2.30 8.12
C TYR A 46 -1.72 2.90 7.40
N VAL A 47 -0.55 2.72 8.00
CA VAL A 47 0.77 2.94 7.41
C VAL A 47 1.62 1.73 7.77
N LEU A 48 2.07 0.98 6.77
CA LEU A 48 2.97 -0.17 6.94
C LEU A 48 4.41 0.30 7.08
N GLY A 49 4.66 1.00 8.17
CA GLY A 49 5.93 1.64 8.47
C GLY A 49 6.00 2.18 9.89
N LYS A 50 7.19 2.65 10.26
CA LYS A 50 7.48 3.21 11.57
C LYS A 50 7.20 4.71 11.58
N LEU A 51 6.48 5.17 12.60
CA LEU A 51 6.34 6.59 12.90
C LEU A 51 7.22 6.98 14.09
N SER A 52 7.90 8.13 14.02
CA SER A 52 8.63 8.73 15.13
C SER A 52 7.71 9.44 16.13
N SER A 53 6.48 9.75 15.72
CA SER A 53 5.49 10.51 16.49
C SER A 53 4.11 9.86 16.42
N PRO A 54 3.19 10.12 17.37
CA PRO A 54 1.79 9.68 17.26
C PRO A 54 1.02 10.35 16.12
N ARG A 55 1.54 11.43 15.53
CA ARG A 55 0.92 12.07 14.36
C ARG A 55 1.54 11.52 13.08
N ARG A 56 0.71 11.23 12.08
CA ARG A 56 1.17 10.88 10.72
C ARG A 56 1.32 12.16 9.87
N THR A 57 2.55 12.52 9.58
CA THR A 57 2.98 13.49 8.55
C THR A 57 4.13 12.89 7.73
N LYS A 58 4.52 13.53 6.63
CA LYS A 58 5.65 13.08 5.80
C LYS A 58 6.95 12.99 6.59
N GLU A 59 7.15 13.91 7.54
CA GLU A 59 8.36 14.04 8.37
C GLU A 59 8.41 13.02 9.50
N THR A 60 7.24 12.58 9.98
CA THR A 60 7.16 11.59 11.07
C THR A 60 7.33 10.14 10.60
N ILE A 61 7.28 9.88 9.29
CA ILE A 61 7.49 8.55 8.74
C ILE A 61 9.00 8.28 8.71
N VAL A 62 9.44 7.33 9.53
CA VAL A 62 10.86 6.95 9.65
C VAL A 62 11.24 5.92 8.59
N SER A 63 10.37 4.94 8.38
CA SER A 63 10.60 3.88 7.39
C SER A 63 9.29 3.25 6.97
N ARG A 64 9.32 2.50 5.87
CA ARG A 64 8.21 1.67 5.39
C ARG A 64 8.70 0.26 5.09
N GLY A 65 7.92 -0.74 5.49
CA GLY A 65 8.21 -2.15 5.18
C GLY A 65 7.45 -2.65 3.95
N VAL A 66 6.49 -1.87 3.44
CA VAL A 66 5.64 -2.22 2.30
C VAL A 66 5.49 -1.00 1.41
N LEU A 67 5.66 -1.20 0.10
CA LEU A 67 5.37 -0.22 -0.94
C LEU A 67 3.88 -0.24 -1.23
N THR A 68 3.25 0.93 -1.31
CA THR A 68 1.82 1.04 -1.63
C THR A 68 1.66 1.81 -2.93
N LEU A 69 0.91 1.23 -3.86
CA LEU A 69 0.56 1.80 -5.15
C LEU A 69 -0.95 1.78 -5.34
N ASP A 70 -1.50 2.92 -5.79
CA ASP A 70 -2.90 3.06 -6.14
C ASP A 70 -3.03 3.23 -7.65
N ALA A 71 -3.75 2.33 -8.28
CA ALA A 71 -4.11 2.37 -9.69
C ALA A 71 -5.59 2.75 -9.81
N ASP A 72 -5.86 4.06 -9.87
CA ASP A 72 -7.22 4.63 -9.83
C ASP A 72 -7.88 4.81 -11.21
N HIS A 73 -7.11 4.70 -12.30
CA HIS A 73 -7.55 4.99 -13.67
C HIS A 73 -7.44 3.76 -14.57
N LEU A 74 -8.03 2.64 -14.16
CA LEU A 74 -8.02 1.41 -14.95
C LEU A 74 -9.31 1.27 -15.79
N THR A 75 -9.15 0.66 -16.95
CA THR A 75 -10.22 -0.02 -17.68
C THR A 75 -10.15 -1.51 -17.35
N PRO A 76 -11.18 -2.32 -17.66
CA PRO A 76 -11.09 -3.78 -17.48
C PRO A 76 -9.86 -4.41 -18.16
N ALA A 77 -9.54 -3.94 -19.38
CA ALA A 77 -8.39 -4.42 -20.14
C ALA A 77 -7.05 -4.02 -19.50
N THR A 78 -6.90 -2.76 -19.07
CA THR A 78 -5.64 -2.32 -18.42
C THR A 78 -5.48 -2.91 -17.02
N ARG A 79 -6.59 -3.20 -16.33
CA ARG A 79 -6.61 -3.97 -15.08
C ARG A 79 -6.03 -5.37 -15.29
N ASP A 80 -6.48 -6.10 -16.30
CA ASP A 80 -6.00 -7.46 -16.57
C ASP A 80 -4.52 -7.46 -16.96
N ALA A 81 -4.10 -6.52 -17.81
CA ALA A 81 -2.69 -6.34 -18.17
C ALA A 81 -1.81 -6.03 -16.95
N LEU A 82 -2.28 -5.15 -16.04
CA LEU A 82 -1.59 -4.84 -14.79
C LEU A 82 -1.40 -6.10 -13.92
N LEU A 83 -2.45 -6.92 -13.76
CA LEU A 83 -2.36 -8.15 -12.97
C LEU A 83 -1.35 -9.15 -13.55
N VAL A 84 -1.23 -9.24 -14.88
CA VAL A 84 -0.19 -10.06 -15.54
C VAL A 84 1.21 -9.55 -15.18
N ARG A 85 1.44 -8.23 -15.28
CA ARG A 85 2.74 -7.63 -14.92
C ARG A 85 3.08 -7.81 -13.45
N VAL A 86 2.11 -7.63 -12.55
CA VAL A 86 2.29 -7.86 -11.11
C VAL A 86 2.73 -9.29 -10.81
N ARG A 87 2.11 -10.29 -11.46
CA ARG A 87 2.52 -11.69 -11.32
C ARG A 87 3.94 -11.95 -11.79
N ALA A 88 4.43 -11.19 -12.76
CA ALA A 88 5.78 -11.31 -13.30
C ALA A 88 6.87 -10.60 -12.47
N LEU A 89 6.51 -9.77 -11.47
CA LEU A 89 7.48 -9.02 -10.66
C LEU A 89 8.41 -9.90 -9.82
N GLY A 90 8.01 -11.13 -9.49
CA GLY A 90 8.79 -12.00 -8.59
C GLY A 90 8.84 -11.53 -7.13
N CYS A 91 7.96 -10.59 -6.74
CA CYS A 91 7.86 -10.06 -5.39
C CYS A 91 6.63 -10.64 -4.66
N ALA A 92 6.67 -10.62 -3.31
CA ALA A 92 5.47 -10.85 -2.52
C ALA A 92 4.56 -9.62 -2.62
N VAL A 93 3.37 -9.81 -3.22
CA VAL A 93 2.40 -8.75 -3.49
C VAL A 93 1.00 -9.21 -3.08
N VAL A 94 0.23 -8.33 -2.45
CA VAL A 94 -1.23 -8.47 -2.35
C VAL A 94 -1.89 -7.33 -3.12
N VAL A 95 -2.95 -7.67 -3.86
CA VAL A 95 -3.72 -6.73 -4.68
C VAL A 95 -5.18 -6.81 -4.25
N HIS A 96 -5.80 -5.65 -4.03
CA HIS A 96 -7.21 -5.58 -3.68
C HIS A 96 -7.88 -4.35 -4.31
N SER A 97 -9.20 -4.35 -4.43
CA SER A 97 -9.96 -3.20 -4.91
C SER A 97 -10.04 -2.10 -3.86
N THR A 98 -10.21 -0.84 -4.29
CA THR A 98 -10.50 0.28 -3.37
C THR A 98 -12.00 0.54 -3.26
N TYR A 99 -12.42 1.32 -2.25
CA TYR A 99 -13.84 1.64 -1.97
C TYR A 99 -14.62 2.18 -3.19
N ARG A 100 -13.96 2.88 -4.12
CA ARG A 100 -14.60 3.48 -5.30
C ARG A 100 -14.48 2.61 -6.57
N SER A 101 -13.94 1.40 -6.47
CA SER A 101 -13.79 0.51 -7.62
C SER A 101 -15.14 0.05 -8.13
N THR A 102 -15.34 0.09 -9.45
CA THR A 102 -16.50 -0.51 -10.11
C THR A 102 -16.06 -1.45 -11.23
N PRO A 103 -16.92 -2.34 -11.73
CA PRO A 103 -16.57 -3.19 -12.87
C PRO A 103 -16.13 -2.39 -14.12
N GLN A 104 -16.72 -1.22 -14.36
CA GLN A 104 -16.44 -0.38 -15.54
C GLN A 104 -15.24 0.56 -15.34
N ALA A 105 -14.97 0.96 -14.10
CA ALA A 105 -13.81 1.76 -13.71
C ALA A 105 -13.09 1.08 -12.53
N PRO A 106 -12.37 -0.04 -12.78
CA PRO A 106 -11.65 -0.74 -11.73
C PRO A 106 -10.63 0.17 -11.06
N ARG A 107 -10.46 0.00 -9.75
CA ARG A 107 -9.40 0.64 -8.98
C ARG A 107 -8.72 -0.38 -8.11
N LEU A 108 -7.40 -0.47 -8.19
CA LEU A 108 -6.63 -1.45 -7.46
C LEU A 108 -5.61 -0.76 -6.55
N ARG A 109 -5.42 -1.32 -5.36
CA ARG A 109 -4.29 -1.04 -4.49
C ARG A 109 -3.36 -2.25 -4.48
N LEU A 110 -2.09 -2.00 -4.71
CA LEU A 110 -1.03 -2.99 -4.66
C LEU A 110 -0.18 -2.71 -3.42
N LEU A 111 0.03 -3.74 -2.62
CA LEU A 111 0.95 -3.73 -1.49
C LEU A 111 2.10 -4.68 -1.83
N VAL A 112 3.32 -4.15 -1.94
CA VAL A 112 4.52 -4.93 -2.27
C VAL A 112 5.44 -4.97 -1.06
N LEU A 113 5.72 -6.17 -0.56
CA LEU A 113 6.60 -6.37 0.59
C LEU A 113 8.04 -5.99 0.24
N ALA A 114 8.64 -5.11 1.03
CA ALA A 114 10.06 -4.82 0.92
C ALA A 114 10.89 -5.83 1.72
N SER A 115 12.06 -6.21 1.21
CA SER A 115 12.98 -7.13 1.89
C SER A 115 13.55 -6.58 3.20
N ARG A 116 13.53 -5.25 3.36
CA ARG A 116 13.90 -4.53 4.58
C ARG A 116 13.06 -3.26 4.72
N PRO A 117 13.01 -2.65 5.91
CA PRO A 117 12.53 -1.28 6.04
C PRO A 117 13.32 -0.33 5.12
N VAL A 118 12.60 0.50 4.38
CA VAL A 118 13.16 1.51 3.48
C VAL A 118 12.89 2.92 3.99
N THR A 119 13.82 3.84 3.75
CA THR A 119 13.66 5.25 4.12
C THR A 119 12.57 5.92 3.28
N PRO A 120 12.06 7.11 3.67
CA PRO A 120 11.09 7.84 2.85
C PRO A 120 11.61 8.19 1.45
N GLU A 121 12.92 8.39 1.29
CA GLU A 121 13.56 8.67 0.00
C GLU A 121 13.62 7.41 -0.88
N GLU A 122 14.13 6.31 -0.33
CA GLU A 122 14.16 5.00 -1.00
C GLU A 122 12.75 4.57 -1.41
N TYR A 123 11.76 4.75 -0.52
CA TYR A 123 10.36 4.47 -0.81
C TYR A 123 9.88 5.21 -2.07
N ARG A 124 10.17 6.51 -2.20
CA ARG A 124 9.77 7.29 -3.38
C ARG A 124 10.46 6.80 -4.65
N ALA A 125 11.74 6.48 -4.57
CA ALA A 125 12.50 5.94 -5.70
C ALA A 125 11.95 4.57 -6.15
N LEU A 126 11.74 3.66 -5.20
CA LEU A 126 11.20 2.31 -5.46
C LEU A 126 9.77 2.34 -5.98
N VAL A 127 8.91 3.22 -5.46
CA VAL A 127 7.53 3.38 -5.98
C VAL A 127 7.56 3.87 -7.42
N ARG A 128 8.40 4.85 -7.76
CA ARG A 128 8.54 5.32 -9.16
C ARG A 128 9.03 4.21 -10.08
N TRP A 129 10.09 3.52 -9.68
CA TRP A 129 10.60 2.37 -10.44
C TRP A 129 9.53 1.30 -10.65
N LEU A 130 8.75 0.99 -9.61
CA LEU A 130 7.68 0.00 -9.70
C LEU A 130 6.53 0.44 -10.62
N MET A 131 6.19 1.73 -10.65
CA MET A 131 5.22 2.27 -11.63
C MET A 131 5.70 2.08 -13.07
N GLU A 132 6.98 2.34 -13.34
CA GLU A 132 7.59 2.15 -14.65
C GLU A 132 7.55 0.68 -15.07
N GLN A 133 7.93 -0.25 -14.18
CA GLN A 133 7.86 -1.69 -14.46
C GLN A 133 6.43 -2.18 -14.71
N LEU A 134 5.44 -1.58 -14.04
CA LEU A 134 4.04 -1.93 -14.22
C LEU A 134 3.38 -1.19 -15.40
N GLY A 135 4.13 -0.34 -16.11
CA GLY A 135 3.67 0.42 -17.27
C GLY A 135 2.50 1.35 -16.95
N ALA A 136 2.53 1.98 -15.77
CA ALA A 136 1.60 3.04 -15.40
C ALA A 136 2.14 4.39 -15.92
N ASP A 137 1.43 5.01 -16.86
CA ASP A 137 1.69 6.39 -17.25
C ASP A 137 1.34 7.33 -16.07
N HIS A 138 2.25 8.25 -15.79
CA HIS A 138 2.40 8.99 -14.52
C HIS A 138 1.13 9.77 -14.09
N PRO A 139 0.68 9.60 -12.83
CA PRO A 139 0.90 10.67 -11.84
C PRO A 139 1.38 10.10 -10.49
N GLY A 140 2.39 10.74 -9.88
CA GLY A 140 3.16 10.23 -8.73
C GLY A 140 2.41 9.92 -7.42
N PRO A 141 3.13 9.47 -6.38
CA PRO A 141 2.55 8.87 -5.18
C PRO A 141 1.70 9.86 -4.36
N HIS A 142 0.47 9.47 -4.06
CA HIS A 142 -0.36 10.15 -3.07
C HIS A 142 0.22 9.97 -1.65
N ALA A 143 0.27 11.09 -0.93
CA ALA A 143 1.02 11.32 0.31
C ALA A 143 0.58 10.48 1.53
#